data_AF-A0A1A8QMM1-F1
#
_entry.id   AF-A0A1A8QMM1-F1
#
_cell.length_a   1.000
_cell.length_b   1.000
_cell.length_c   1.000
_cell.angle_alpha   90.00
_cell.angle_beta   90.00
_cell.angle_gamma   90.00
#
_symmetry.space_group_name_H-M   'P 1'
#
loop_
_entity.id
_entity.type
_entity.pdbx_description
1 polymer ?
#
loop_
_entity_poly.entity_id
_entity_poly.type
_entity_poly.pdbx_seq_one_letter_code
_entity_poly.pdbx_strand_id
1 'polypeptide(L)'
;RAEVGTIFALSWLITWYGHVLSEFKHTLRLYDFFLASHPLMPIYLAATIVLHRAKEVKQTECDMAMVHHLLSHIPQDLPYEVLISQAQALFSQYPPPLLAKQAALQSRKSLSISTFQAFQLSTLHQRPDVVLQRLTRAQDSTTSRHGLEAALSRDRSQLWQRGNRMVKMAVWGLSATLGA
;
A
#
# COMPACT_ATOMS: atom_id res chain seq x y z
N ARG A 1 10.88 -14.50 -14.14
CA ARG A 1 9.69 -14.41 -13.24
C ARG A 1 8.83 -13.29 -13.79
N ALA A 2 7.50 -13.45 -13.86
CA ALA A 2 6.60 -12.45 -14.48
C ALA A 2 6.23 -11.27 -13.54
N GLU A 3 6.68 -11.26 -12.29
CA GLU A 3 6.50 -10.14 -11.32
C GLU A 3 5.06 -9.60 -11.11
N VAL A 4 4.03 -10.42 -11.35
CA VAL A 4 2.61 -10.05 -11.23
C VAL A 4 2.16 -9.60 -9.82
N GLY A 5 2.88 -10.02 -8.78
CA GLY A 5 2.51 -9.74 -7.40
C GLY A 5 1.23 -10.45 -6.96
N THR A 6 0.54 -9.91 -5.95
CA THR A 6 -0.68 -10.50 -5.36
C THR A 6 -1.92 -9.61 -5.49
N ILE A 7 -1.81 -8.47 -6.20
CA ILE A 7 -2.87 -7.46 -6.27
C ILE A 7 -4.12 -7.97 -7.00
N PHE A 8 -3.95 -8.88 -7.96
CA PHE A 8 -5.08 -9.50 -8.69
C PHE A 8 -6.09 -10.19 -7.75
N ALA A 9 -5.63 -10.76 -6.63
CA ALA A 9 -6.47 -11.49 -5.69
C ALA A 9 -7.17 -10.56 -4.68
N LEU A 10 -6.80 -9.28 -4.62
CA LEU A 10 -7.34 -8.35 -3.63
C LEU A 10 -8.85 -8.16 -3.80
N SER A 11 -9.32 -8.03 -5.05
CA SER A 11 -10.75 -7.91 -5.34
C SER A 11 -11.52 -9.12 -4.84
N TRP A 12 -10.96 -10.33 -4.98
CA TRP A 12 -11.61 -11.57 -4.53
C TRP A 12 -11.77 -11.59 -3.02
N LEU A 13 -10.72 -11.19 -2.30
CA LEU A 13 -10.68 -11.22 -0.84
C LEU A 13 -11.60 -10.17 -0.22
N ILE A 14 -11.67 -8.95 -0.76
CA ILE A 14 -12.51 -7.89 -0.17
C ILE A 14 -14.01 -8.10 -0.46
N THR A 15 -14.34 -8.78 -1.56
CA THR A 15 -15.75 -9.04 -1.95
C THR A 15 -16.21 -10.46 -1.67
N TRP A 16 -15.37 -11.27 -1.01
CA TRP A 16 -15.61 -12.71 -0.80
C TRP A 16 -16.05 -13.43 -2.09
N TYR A 17 -15.40 -13.13 -3.22
CA TYR A 17 -15.70 -13.69 -4.55
C TYR A 17 -17.07 -13.30 -5.13
N GLY A 18 -17.82 -12.39 -4.51
CA GLY A 18 -19.18 -12.04 -4.94
C GLY A 18 -19.28 -11.44 -6.35
N HIS A 19 -18.21 -10.84 -6.87
CA HIS A 19 -18.16 -10.32 -8.26
C HIS A 19 -17.65 -11.36 -9.28
N VAL A 20 -17.07 -12.45 -8.80
CA VAL A 20 -16.46 -13.50 -9.64
C VAL A 20 -17.48 -14.59 -9.96
N LEU A 21 -18.33 -14.91 -9.00
CA LEU A 21 -19.32 -15.96 -9.11
C LEU A 21 -20.60 -15.43 -9.76
N SER A 22 -20.92 -15.97 -10.93
CA SER A 22 -22.18 -15.71 -11.63
C SER A 22 -23.37 -16.38 -10.94
N GLU A 23 -23.16 -17.58 -10.37
CA GLU A 23 -24.20 -18.35 -9.69
C GLU A 23 -24.27 -18.06 -8.18
N PHE A 24 -25.40 -17.49 -7.76
CA PHE A 24 -25.65 -17.14 -6.37
C PHE A 24 -25.56 -18.35 -5.40
N LYS A 25 -25.93 -19.55 -5.87
CA LYS A 25 -25.87 -20.79 -5.06
C LYS A 25 -24.44 -21.10 -4.61
N HIS A 26 -23.46 -20.94 -5.50
CA HIS A 26 -22.05 -21.17 -5.19
C HIS A 26 -21.51 -20.08 -4.27
N THR A 27 -21.93 -18.83 -4.44
CA THR A 27 -21.55 -17.73 -3.53
C THR A 27 -22.01 -17.99 -2.11
N LEU A 28 -23.28 -18.36 -1.91
CA LEU A 28 -23.80 -18.70 -0.60
C LEU A 28 -23.05 -19.87 0.04
N ARG A 29 -22.76 -20.92 -0.75
CA ARG A 29 -22.00 -22.07 -0.26
C ARG A 29 -20.61 -21.69 0.24
N LEU A 30 -19.92 -20.78 -0.44
CA LEU A 30 -18.64 -20.24 0.01
C LEU A 30 -18.79 -19.38 1.26
N TYR A 31 -19.88 -18.60 1.37
CA TYR A 31 -20.13 -17.78 2.56
C TYR A 31 -20.36 -18.65 3.78
N ASP A 32 -21.17 -19.70 3.67
CA ASP A 32 -21.36 -20.70 4.73
C ASP A 32 -20.02 -21.28 5.17
N PHE A 33 -19.15 -21.62 4.21
CA PHE A 33 -17.81 -22.12 4.48
C PHE A 33 -16.93 -21.10 5.20
N PHE A 34 -16.91 -19.83 4.76
CA PHE A 34 -16.10 -18.78 5.39
C PHE A 34 -16.59 -18.43 6.80
N LEU A 35 -17.91 -18.41 7.01
CA LEU A 35 -18.51 -18.14 8.31
C LEU A 35 -18.29 -19.28 9.31
N ALA A 36 -18.26 -20.53 8.83
CA ALA A 36 -17.99 -21.70 9.66
C ALA A 36 -16.48 -21.93 9.93
N SER A 37 -15.60 -21.20 9.26
CA SER A 37 -14.14 -21.46 9.26
C SER A 37 -13.33 -20.29 9.83
N HIS A 38 -12.00 -20.42 9.79
CA HIS A 38 -11.08 -19.35 10.19
C HIS A 38 -11.17 -18.14 9.25
N PRO A 39 -11.03 -16.88 9.73
CA PRO A 39 -11.16 -15.67 8.90
C PRO A 39 -10.15 -15.55 7.74
N LEU A 40 -9.07 -16.33 7.76
CA LEU A 40 -8.08 -16.39 6.68
C LEU A 40 -8.43 -17.39 5.58
N MET A 41 -9.51 -18.18 5.74
CA MET A 41 -9.91 -19.21 4.79
C MET A 41 -10.11 -18.71 3.35
N PRO A 42 -10.65 -17.48 3.11
CA PRO A 42 -10.73 -16.93 1.75
C PRO A 42 -9.38 -16.86 1.02
N ILE A 43 -8.26 -16.70 1.75
CA ILE A 43 -6.90 -16.67 1.20
C ILE A 43 -6.47 -18.08 0.76
N TYR A 44 -6.78 -19.10 1.55
CA TYR A 44 -6.48 -20.49 1.18
C TYR A 44 -7.30 -20.91 -0.04
N LEU A 45 -8.56 -20.48 -0.11
CA LEU A 45 -9.37 -20.70 -1.30
C LEU A 45 -8.76 -20.03 -2.54
N ALA A 46 -8.27 -18.79 -2.43
CA ALA A 46 -7.59 -18.11 -3.53
C ALA A 46 -6.38 -18.92 -4.01
N ALA A 47 -5.57 -19.41 -3.06
CA ALA A 47 -4.42 -20.24 -3.37
C ALA A 47 -4.82 -21.53 -4.09
N THR A 48 -5.90 -22.20 -3.65
CA THR A 48 -6.38 -23.42 -4.33
C THR A 48 -6.90 -23.16 -5.73
N ILE A 49 -7.59 -22.04 -5.97
CA ILE A 49 -8.05 -21.65 -7.32
C ILE A 49 -6.85 -21.45 -8.25
N VAL A 50 -5.81 -20.75 -7.78
CA VAL A 50 -4.57 -20.53 -8.55
C VAL A 50 -3.84 -21.85 -8.80
N LEU A 51 -3.79 -22.75 -7.80
CA LEU A 51 -3.16 -24.07 -7.94
C LEU A 51 -3.91 -24.96 -8.93
N HIS A 52 -5.24 -24.93 -8.91
CA HIS A 52 -6.08 -25.67 -9.86
C HIS A 52 -5.77 -25.26 -11.30
N ARG A 53 -5.61 -23.95 -11.53
CA ARG A 53 -5.26 -23.36 -12.84
C ARG A 53 -3.76 -23.26 -13.09
N ALA A 54 -2.92 -23.90 -12.28
CA ALA A 54 -1.47 -23.79 -12.41
C ALA A 54 -0.95 -24.29 -13.77
N LYS A 55 -1.65 -25.23 -14.41
CA LYS A 55 -1.29 -25.70 -15.77
C LYS A 55 -1.45 -24.59 -16.80
N GLU A 56 -2.59 -23.89 -16.78
CA GLU A 56 -2.86 -22.75 -17.67
C GLU A 56 -1.83 -21.64 -17.42
N VAL A 57 -1.64 -21.24 -16.16
CA VAL A 57 -0.68 -20.18 -15.77
C VAL A 57 0.74 -20.48 -16.25
N LYS A 58 1.15 -21.76 -16.25
CA LYS A 58 2.48 -22.19 -16.70
C LYS A 58 2.63 -22.21 -18.22
N GLN A 59 1.53 -22.36 -18.96
CA GLN A 59 1.52 -22.34 -20.42
C GLN A 59 1.47 -20.91 -20.97
N THR A 60 0.93 -19.97 -20.20
CA THR A 60 0.90 -18.55 -20.52
C THR A 60 2.30 -17.96 -20.59
N GLU A 61 2.47 -16.97 -21.46
CA GLU A 61 3.71 -16.22 -21.56
C GLU A 61 4.09 -15.59 -20.22
N CYS A 62 5.39 -15.55 -19.93
CA CYS A 62 5.94 -15.03 -18.68
C CYS A 62 5.95 -13.48 -18.65
N ASP A 63 4.82 -12.87 -19.03
CA ASP A 63 4.57 -11.45 -19.01
C ASP A 63 3.61 -11.07 -17.86
N MET A 64 3.84 -9.91 -17.26
CA MET A 64 3.07 -9.43 -16.12
C MET A 64 1.59 -9.24 -16.49
N ALA A 65 1.32 -8.57 -17.62
CA ALA A 65 -0.04 -8.22 -18.02
C ALA A 65 -0.83 -9.47 -18.40
N MET A 66 -0.21 -10.40 -19.12
CA MET A 66 -0.88 -11.64 -19.53
C MET A 66 -1.24 -12.54 -18.34
N VAL A 67 -0.30 -12.73 -17.40
CA VAL A 67 -0.58 -13.50 -16.18
C VAL A 67 -1.62 -12.78 -15.30
N HIS A 68 -1.54 -11.46 -15.17
CA HIS A 68 -2.53 -10.67 -14.43
C HIS A 68 -3.93 -10.83 -15.03
N HIS A 69 -4.05 -10.73 -16.36
CA HIS A 69 -5.31 -10.87 -17.07
C HIS A 69 -5.91 -12.26 -16.88
N LEU A 70 -5.11 -13.31 -17.08
CA LEU A 70 -5.56 -14.70 -16.90
C LEU A 70 -6.05 -14.97 -15.48
N LEU A 71 -5.30 -14.47 -14.48
CA LEU A 71 -5.67 -14.68 -13.09
C LEU A 71 -6.93 -13.89 -12.76
N SER A 72 -7.03 -12.62 -13.16
CA SER A 72 -8.17 -11.73 -12.88
C SER A 72 -9.52 -12.30 -13.37
N HIS A 73 -9.51 -13.07 -14.46
CA HIS A 73 -10.69 -13.75 -14.98
C HIS A 73 -10.71 -15.21 -14.55
N ILE A 74 -11.59 -15.54 -13.60
CA ILE A 74 -11.81 -16.91 -13.14
C ILE A 74 -12.94 -17.54 -13.97
N PRO A 75 -12.75 -18.75 -14.52
CA PRO A 75 -13.81 -19.48 -15.23
C PRO A 75 -14.95 -19.86 -14.28
N GLN A 76 -16.19 -19.82 -14.78
CA GLN A 76 -17.39 -20.03 -13.94
C GLN A 76 -17.56 -21.49 -13.52
N ASP A 77 -17.15 -22.44 -14.36
CA ASP A 77 -17.29 -23.89 -14.16
C ASP A 77 -16.17 -24.50 -13.31
N LEU A 78 -15.92 -23.93 -12.12
CA LEU A 78 -14.95 -24.48 -11.17
C LEU A 78 -15.60 -25.46 -10.20
N PRO A 79 -14.94 -26.58 -9.87
CA PRO A 79 -15.45 -27.54 -8.90
C PRO A 79 -15.29 -27.04 -7.45
N TYR A 80 -16.18 -26.13 -7.01
CA TYR A 80 -16.07 -25.45 -5.72
C TYR A 80 -15.98 -26.39 -4.51
N GLU A 81 -16.75 -27.48 -4.46
CA GLU A 81 -16.68 -28.43 -3.33
C GLU A 81 -15.30 -29.09 -3.22
N VAL A 82 -14.68 -29.41 -4.37
CA VAL A 82 -13.31 -29.95 -4.40
C VAL A 82 -12.32 -28.89 -3.94
N LEU A 83 -12.46 -27.65 -4.40
CA LEU A 83 -11.59 -26.54 -3.98
C LEU A 83 -11.71 -26.24 -2.48
N ILE A 84 -12.91 -26.29 -1.91
CA ILE A 84 -13.15 -26.13 -0.47
C ILE A 84 -12.40 -27.22 0.31
N SER A 85 -12.53 -28.48 -0.10
CA SER A 85 -11.82 -29.60 0.56
C SER A 85 -10.29 -29.45 0.48
N GLN A 86 -9.79 -28.99 -0.67
CA GLN A 86 -8.37 -28.72 -0.86
C GLN A 86 -7.90 -27.54 -0.01
N ALA A 87 -8.72 -26.49 0.15
CA ALA A 87 -8.40 -25.33 0.95
C ALA A 87 -8.28 -25.69 2.43
N GLN A 88 -9.19 -26.53 2.93
CA GLN A 88 -9.08 -27.11 4.27
C GLN A 88 -7.81 -27.93 4.44
N ALA A 89 -7.48 -28.80 3.48
CA ALA A 89 -6.25 -29.59 3.52
C ALA A 89 -4.99 -28.70 3.51
N LEU A 90 -5.01 -27.60 2.76
CA LEU A 90 -3.93 -26.62 2.69
C LEU A 90 -3.79 -25.85 4.01
N PHE A 91 -4.91 -25.50 4.64
CA PHE A 91 -4.94 -24.88 5.97
C PHE A 91 -4.32 -25.80 7.04
N SER A 92 -4.63 -27.11 7.01
CA SER A 92 -4.02 -28.07 7.93
C SER A 92 -2.51 -28.24 7.71
N GLN A 93 -2.05 -28.19 6.46
CA GLN A 93 -0.62 -28.30 6.13
C GLN A 93 0.17 -27.02 6.47
N TYR A 94 -0.44 -25.85 6.28
CA TYR A 94 0.21 -24.55 6.44
C TYR A 94 -0.60 -23.65 7.38
N PRO A 95 -0.55 -23.87 8.71
CA PRO A 95 -1.32 -23.08 9.65
C PRO A 95 -0.91 -21.59 9.65
N PRO A 96 -1.85 -20.67 9.93
CA PRO A 96 -1.61 -19.22 9.96
C PRO A 96 -0.37 -18.73 10.73
N PRO A 97 -0.03 -19.23 11.94
CA PRO A 97 1.14 -18.75 12.66
C PRO A 97 2.46 -19.03 11.92
N LEU A 98 2.55 -20.16 11.20
CA LEU A 98 3.74 -20.47 10.40
C LEU A 98 3.84 -19.53 9.20
N LEU A 99 2.73 -19.27 8.52
CA LEU A 99 2.69 -18.32 7.41
C LEU A 99 3.01 -16.89 7.86
N ALA A 100 2.50 -16.46 9.01
CA ALA A 100 2.78 -15.13 9.55
C ALA A 100 4.29 -14.94 9.83
N LYS A 101 4.95 -15.96 10.39
CA LYS A 101 6.40 -15.95 10.62
C LYS A 101 7.16 -15.84 9.28
N GLN A 102 6.77 -16.59 8.26
CA GLN A 102 7.39 -16.53 6.94
C GLN A 102 7.14 -15.18 6.24
N ALA A 103 5.92 -14.66 6.33
CA ALA A 103 5.55 -13.36 5.75
C ALA A 103 6.33 -12.21 6.41
N ALA A 104 6.53 -12.25 7.73
CA ALA A 104 7.36 -11.27 8.43
C ALA A 104 8.82 -11.29 7.95
N LEU A 105 9.38 -12.47 7.66
CA LEU A 105 10.71 -12.62 7.08
C LEU A 105 10.79 -12.08 5.65
N GLN A 106 9.72 -12.25 4.86
CA GLN A 106 9.62 -11.73 3.48
C GLN A 106 9.47 -10.20 3.47
N SER A 107 8.65 -9.63 4.35
CA SER A 107 8.45 -8.18 4.48
C SER A 107 9.77 -7.44 4.75
N ARG A 108 10.66 -8.03 5.58
CA ARG A 108 12.01 -7.49 5.80
C ARG A 108 12.90 -7.46 4.56
N LYS A 109 12.63 -8.30 3.55
CA LYS A 109 13.39 -8.35 2.29
C LYS A 109 12.81 -7.44 1.22
N SER A 110 11.53 -7.07 1.33
CA SER A 110 10.86 -6.20 0.37
C SER A 110 11.32 -4.75 0.53
N LEU A 111 12.18 -4.30 -0.41
CA LEU A 111 12.74 -2.95 -0.43
C LEU A 111 11.67 -1.85 -0.40
N SER A 112 10.50 -2.07 -1.00
CA SER A 112 9.40 -1.08 -1.03
C SER A 112 8.80 -0.80 0.34
N ILE A 113 8.59 -1.83 1.16
CA ILE A 113 8.04 -1.71 2.53
C ILE A 113 9.08 -1.08 3.45
N SER A 114 10.34 -1.49 3.33
CA SER A 114 11.45 -0.87 4.07
C SER A 114 11.63 0.60 3.71
N THR A 115 11.51 0.95 2.42
CA THR A 115 11.59 2.33 1.96
C THR A 115 10.43 3.16 2.48
N PHE A 116 9.20 2.62 2.49
CA PHE A 116 8.04 3.32 3.05
C PHE A 116 8.20 3.57 4.56
N GLN A 117 8.67 2.59 5.33
CA GLN A 117 8.95 2.80 6.76
C GLN A 117 10.06 3.84 6.97
N ALA A 118 11.13 3.80 6.18
CA ALA A 118 12.19 4.80 6.23
C ALA A 118 11.65 6.20 5.91
N PHE A 119 10.78 6.31 4.89
CA PHE A 119 10.09 7.55 4.54
C PHE A 119 9.15 8.03 5.65
N GLN A 120 8.40 7.14 6.27
CA GLN A 120 7.53 7.48 7.40
C GLN A 120 8.36 7.99 8.59
N LEU A 121 9.51 7.37 8.88
CA LEU A 121 10.43 7.85 9.92
C LEU A 121 11.08 9.20 9.57
N SER A 122 11.41 9.44 8.29
CA SER A 122 11.96 10.74 7.87
C SER A 122 10.92 11.85 7.94
N THR A 123 9.66 11.57 7.58
CA THR A 123 8.57 12.55 7.66
C THR A 123 8.22 12.95 9.09
N LEU A 124 8.42 12.07 10.08
CA LEU A 124 8.30 12.46 11.50
C LEU A 124 9.25 13.59 11.89
N HIS A 125 10.44 13.66 11.28
CA HIS A 125 11.44 14.71 11.52
C HIS A 125 11.19 15.99 10.70
N GLN A 126 10.34 15.92 9.68
CA GLN A 126 9.93 17.04 8.82
C GLN A 126 8.58 17.67 9.21
N ARG A 127 8.00 17.28 10.37
CA ARG A 127 6.76 17.90 10.83
C ARG A 127 6.91 19.42 10.94
N PRO A 128 5.93 20.19 10.42
CA PRO A 128 6.03 21.65 10.33
C PRO A 128 6.34 22.29 11.70
N ASP A 129 5.86 21.71 12.79
CA ASP A 129 6.11 22.19 14.16
C ASP A 129 7.59 22.15 14.55
N VAL A 130 8.32 21.09 14.17
CA VAL A 130 9.75 20.94 14.49
C VAL A 130 10.59 21.86 13.62
N VAL A 131 10.19 22.03 12.35
CA VAL A 131 10.85 22.97 11.43
C VAL A 131 10.65 24.41 11.90
N LEU A 132 9.42 24.78 12.28
CA LEU A 132 9.09 26.09 12.84
C LEU A 132 9.86 26.32 14.15
N GLN A 133 9.88 25.35 15.07
CA GLN A 133 10.61 25.48 16.33
C GLN A 133 12.13 25.65 16.14
N ARG A 134 12.72 25.00 15.12
CA ARG A 134 14.12 25.22 14.73
C ARG A 134 14.36 26.61 14.16
N LEU A 135 13.44 27.10 13.31
CA LEU A 135 13.52 28.46 12.77
C LEU A 135 13.38 29.51 13.87
N THR A 136 12.43 29.34 14.80
CA THR A 136 12.27 30.22 15.97
C THR A 136 13.52 30.22 16.83
N ARG A 137 14.08 29.05 17.16
CA ARG A 137 15.32 28.94 17.96
C ARG A 137 16.55 29.52 17.26
N ALA A 138 16.67 29.35 15.93
CA ALA A 138 17.75 29.95 15.16
C ALA A 138 17.64 31.49 15.18
N GLN A 139 16.42 32.03 15.08
CA GLN A 139 16.14 33.45 15.12
C GLN A 139 16.39 34.08 16.51
N ASP A 140 16.11 33.35 17.59
CA ASP A 140 16.43 33.76 18.96
C ASP A 140 17.94 33.74 19.24
N SER A 141 18.66 32.75 18.70
CA SER A 141 20.13 32.65 18.83
C SER A 141 20.87 33.79 18.12
N THR A 142 20.32 34.33 17.03
CA THR A 142 20.84 35.54 16.36
C THR A 142 20.49 36.84 17.10
N THR A 143 19.48 36.82 17.97
CA THR A 143 19.05 38.01 18.73
C THR A 143 19.85 38.18 20.04
N SER A 144 20.34 37.08 20.63
CA SER A 144 21.17 37.13 21.85
C SER A 144 22.61 37.65 21.63
N ARG A 145 23.07 37.84 20.38
CA ARG A 145 24.38 38.47 20.08
C ARG A 145 24.30 39.97 19.75
N HIS A 146 23.10 40.54 19.65
CA HIS A 146 22.91 41.97 19.39
C HIS A 146 22.26 42.68 20.56
N GLY A 147 22.95 42.70 21.71
CA GLY A 147 22.72 43.67 22.78
C GLY A 147 23.20 45.10 22.43
N LEU A 148 23.40 45.44 21.14
CA LEU A 148 23.96 46.74 20.75
C LEU A 148 23.43 47.34 19.43
N GLU A 149 22.27 46.91 18.91
CA GLU A 149 21.72 47.48 17.65
C GLU A 149 20.21 47.75 17.72
N ALA A 150 19.78 48.51 18.74
CA ALA A 150 18.47 49.15 18.77
C ALA A 150 18.26 50.22 17.66
N ALA A 151 19.20 50.36 16.71
CA ALA A 151 19.18 51.37 15.64
C ALA A 151 18.77 50.83 14.25
N LEU A 152 18.67 49.51 14.03
CA LEU A 152 18.35 48.93 12.70
C LEU A 152 16.89 48.46 12.54
N SER A 153 16.04 48.69 13.54
CA SER A 153 14.63 48.29 13.55
C SER A 153 13.77 48.94 12.46
N ARG A 154 14.27 49.97 11.78
CA ARG A 154 13.53 50.68 10.73
C ARG A 154 13.69 50.08 9.32
N ASP A 155 14.73 49.29 9.08
CA ASP A 155 15.02 48.69 7.76
C ASP A 155 14.54 47.22 7.64
N ARG A 156 14.26 46.60 8.80
CA ARG A 156 13.83 45.19 8.89
C ARG A 156 12.39 44.94 8.41
N SER A 157 11.56 45.98 8.27
CA SER A 157 10.19 45.89 7.75
C SER A 157 10.11 45.66 6.24
N GLN A 158 11.14 46.07 5.49
CA GLN A 158 11.16 45.94 4.02
C GLN A 158 11.70 44.58 3.54
N LEU A 159 12.61 43.95 4.30
CA LEU A 159 13.24 42.68 3.92
C LEU A 159 12.30 41.46 4.07
N TRP A 160 11.35 41.51 5.02
CA TRP A 160 10.34 40.47 5.20
C TRP A 160 9.33 40.36 4.03
N GLN A 161 9.15 41.42 3.25
CA GLN A 161 8.29 41.37 2.06
C GLN A 161 8.93 40.62 0.88
N ARG A 162 10.26 40.52 0.81
CA ARG A 162 10.97 39.99 -0.38
C ARG A 162 11.04 38.47 -0.41
N GLY A 163 11.25 37.82 0.75
CA GLY A 163 11.23 36.35 0.85
C GLY A 163 9.86 35.74 0.56
N ASN A 164 8.79 36.46 0.90
CA ASN A 164 7.41 36.02 0.69
C ASN A 164 6.97 36.06 -0.79
N ARG A 165 7.70 36.77 -1.68
CA ARG A 165 7.40 36.84 -3.11
C ARG A 165 7.86 35.59 -3.87
N MET A 166 9.04 35.05 -3.60
CA MET A 166 9.51 33.84 -4.29
C MET A 166 8.66 32.62 -3.95
N VAL A 167 8.28 32.47 -2.68
CA VAL A 167 7.40 31.38 -2.24
C VAL A 167 6.02 31.52 -2.87
N LYS A 168 5.47 32.74 -2.93
CA LYS A 168 4.23 33.01 -3.68
C LYS A 168 4.39 32.69 -5.17
N MET A 169 5.45 33.12 -5.84
CA MET A 169 5.65 32.81 -7.27
C MET A 169 5.74 31.30 -7.53
N ALA A 170 6.39 30.54 -6.65
CA ALA A 170 6.49 29.08 -6.78
C ALA A 170 5.11 28.39 -6.60
N VAL A 171 4.31 28.83 -5.63
CA VAL A 171 2.95 28.30 -5.39
C VAL A 171 2.02 28.64 -6.56
N TRP A 172 2.12 29.86 -7.10
CA TRP A 172 1.34 30.26 -8.28
C TRP A 172 1.77 29.48 -9.53
N GLY A 173 3.07 29.21 -9.69
CA GLY A 173 3.59 28.37 -10.77
C GLY A 173 3.05 26.93 -10.73
N LEU A 174 3.06 26.29 -9.55
CA LEU A 174 2.52 24.93 -9.38
C LEU A 174 1.01 24.87 -9.59
N SER A 175 0.27 25.90 -9.16
CA SER A 175 -1.19 25.95 -9.36
C SER A 175 -1.59 26.21 -10.82
N ALA A 176 -0.76 26.91 -11.59
CA ALA A 176 -1.01 27.15 -13.01
C ALA A 176 -0.78 25.89 -13.87
N THR A 177 0.07 24.96 -13.42
CA THR A 177 0.37 23.72 -14.15
C THR A 177 -0.62 22.58 -13.90
N LEU A 178 -1.52 22.70 -12.92
CA LEU A 178 -2.50 21.66 -12.56
C LEU A 178 -3.93 21.98 -13.04
N GLY A 179 -4.11 23.04 -13.83
CA GLY A 179 -5.41 23.52 -14.31
C GLY A 179 -5.56 23.64 -15.83
N ALA A 180 -4.75 22.92 -16.62
CA ALA A 180 -4.89 22.83 -18.07
C ALA A 180 -5.00 21.37 -18.51
#